data_AF-I3LX02-F1
#
_entry.id   AF-I3LX02-F1
#
_cell.length_a   1.000
_cell.length_b   1.000
_cell.length_c   1.000
_cell.angle_alpha   90.00
_cell.angle_beta   90.00
_cell.angle_gamma   90.00
#
_symmetry.space_group_name_H-M   'P 1'
#
loop_
_entity.id
_entity.type
_entity.pdbx_description
1 polymer ?
#
loop_
_entity_poly.entity_id
_entity_poly.type
_entity_poly.pdbx_seq_one_letter_code
_entity_poly.pdbx_strand_id
1 'polypeptide(L)'
;MAAGETQLYAKVSSKLKGRSLPSLLDPLLAMGIPAHTALKALAATGRRTAEEAAEWLRCHSNDPSLDDPIPQEYALFLCPTGPLLERLQEFWRESRRQCAKNRAHELFPHV
;
A
#
# COMPACT_ATOMS: atom_id res chain seq x y z
N MET A 1 28.86 4.67 -16.33
CA MET A 1 27.42 4.99 -16.16
C MET A 1 26.74 3.75 -15.59
N ALA A 2 26.75 3.58 -14.27
CA ALA A 2 26.04 2.48 -13.62
C ALA A 2 24.83 3.10 -12.90
N ALA A 3 23.67 3.04 -13.54
CA ALA A 3 22.40 3.39 -12.92
C ALA A 3 22.05 2.26 -11.94
N GLY A 4 22.50 2.40 -10.69
CA GLY A 4 22.08 1.52 -9.61
C GLY A 4 20.61 1.79 -9.31
N GLU A 5 19.76 0.80 -9.53
CA GLU A 5 18.34 0.84 -9.17
C GLU A 5 18.21 1.16 -7.67
N THR A 6 17.66 2.34 -7.38
CA THR A 6 17.32 2.76 -6.02
C THR A 6 16.16 1.90 -5.54
N GLN A 7 16.45 0.78 -4.88
CA GLN A 7 15.48 -0.05 -4.16
C GLN A 7 14.98 0.75 -2.95
N LEU A 8 13.99 1.61 -3.19
CA LEU A 8 13.51 2.63 -2.25
C LEU A 8 12.65 2.05 -1.11
N TYR A 9 12.28 0.77 -1.17
CA TYR A 9 11.35 0.15 -0.22
C TYR A 9 11.80 -1.26 0.19
N ALA A 10 11.86 -1.50 1.50
CA ALA A 10 12.15 -2.82 2.06
C ALA A 10 10.98 -3.78 1.78
N LYS A 11 11.26 -4.92 1.13
CA LYS A 11 10.27 -5.97 0.87
C LYS A 11 9.88 -6.66 2.18
N VAL A 12 8.72 -6.31 2.72
CA VAL A 12 8.11 -7.06 3.83
C VAL A 12 7.49 -8.33 3.27
N SER A 13 8.15 -9.47 3.47
CA SER A 13 7.60 -10.78 3.10
C SER A 13 6.54 -11.20 4.11
N SER A 14 5.27 -10.95 3.79
CA SER A 14 4.17 -11.49 4.59
C SER A 14 3.85 -12.91 4.13
N LYS A 15 4.16 -13.91 4.98
CA LYS A 15 3.53 -15.25 4.88
C LYS A 15 2.09 -15.18 5.37
N LEU A 16 1.26 -14.34 4.77
CA LEU A 16 -0.18 -14.43 4.93
C LEU A 16 -0.66 -15.60 4.05
N LYS A 17 -1.32 -16.59 4.65
CA LYS A 17 -2.14 -17.56 3.92
C LYS A 17 -3.23 -16.76 3.20
N GLY A 18 -2.90 -16.30 2.00
CA GLY A 18 -3.73 -15.40 1.22
C GLY A 18 -5.06 -16.06 0.93
N ARG A 19 -6.15 -15.35 1.23
CA ARG A 19 -7.35 -15.44 0.40
C ARG A 19 -6.85 -15.23 -1.04
N SER A 20 -7.01 -16.25 -1.87
CA SER A 20 -6.24 -16.47 -3.09
C SER A 20 -6.29 -15.26 -4.04
N LEU A 21 -5.24 -14.42 -3.97
CA LEU A 21 -4.88 -13.43 -4.99
C LEU A 21 -5.02 -13.96 -6.43
N PRO A 22 -4.66 -15.23 -6.75
CA PRO A 22 -4.86 -15.78 -8.08
C PRO A 22 -6.32 -15.77 -8.54
N SER A 23 -7.27 -16.06 -7.64
CA SER A 23 -8.66 -16.32 -8.05
C SER A 23 -9.42 -15.10 -8.58
N LEU A 24 -9.01 -13.88 -8.20
CA LEU A 24 -9.66 -12.64 -8.65
C LEU A 24 -8.91 -11.95 -9.78
N LEU A 25 -7.64 -12.29 -9.99
CA LEU A 25 -6.81 -11.70 -11.03
C LEU A 25 -7.03 -12.38 -12.39
N ASP A 26 -7.16 -13.71 -12.40
CA ASP A 26 -7.30 -14.50 -13.62
C ASP A 26 -8.45 -14.03 -14.54
N PRO A 27 -9.66 -13.68 -14.04
CA PRO A 27 -10.73 -13.16 -14.90
C PRO A 27 -10.38 -11.82 -15.55
N LEU A 28 -9.71 -10.92 -14.83
CA LEU A 28 -9.31 -9.61 -15.35
C LEU A 28 -8.21 -9.74 -16.42
N LEU A 29 -7.26 -10.64 -16.20
CA LEU A 29 -6.23 -10.95 -17.19
C LEU A 29 -6.84 -11.58 -18.46
N ALA A 30 -7.83 -12.46 -18.30
CA ALA A 30 -8.55 -13.05 -19.44
C ALA A 30 -9.34 -12.01 -20.26
N MET A 31 -9.73 -10.89 -19.65
CA MET A 31 -10.32 -9.73 -20.35
C MET A 31 -9.28 -8.88 -21.09
N GLY A 32 -7.99 -9.20 -20.99
CA GLY A 32 -6.90 -8.42 -21.60
C GLY A 32 -6.47 -7.20 -20.79
N ILE A 33 -6.92 -7.08 -19.53
CA ILE A 33 -6.50 -5.98 -18.65
C ILE A 33 -5.06 -6.25 -18.19
N PRO A 34 -4.14 -5.29 -18.32
CA PRO A 34 -2.77 -5.45 -17.82
C PRO A 34 -2.74 -5.77 -16.32
N ALA A 35 -1.77 -6.60 -15.91
CA ALA A 35 -1.70 -7.07 -14.52
C ALA A 35 -1.55 -5.93 -13.49
N HIS A 36 -0.77 -4.89 -13.80
CA HIS A 36 -0.60 -3.74 -12.90
C HIS A 36 -1.90 -2.96 -12.72
N THR A 37 -2.64 -2.73 -13.81
CA THR A 37 -3.95 -2.07 -13.82
C THR A 37 -5.00 -2.89 -13.06
N ALA A 38 -5.05 -4.20 -13.31
CA ALA A 38 -5.94 -5.12 -12.62
C ALA A 38 -5.68 -5.15 -11.10
N LEU A 39 -4.41 -5.16 -10.68
CA LEU A 39 -4.04 -5.11 -9.27
C LEU A 39 -4.45 -3.81 -8.59
N LYS A 40 -4.33 -2.66 -9.27
CA LYS A 40 -4.81 -1.37 -8.77
C LYS A 40 -6.32 -1.35 -8.59
N ALA A 41 -7.07 -1.86 -9.56
CA ALA A 41 -8.52 -1.94 -9.47
C ALA A 41 -8.99 -2.87 -8.34
N LEU A 42 -8.32 -4.02 -8.19
CA LEU A 42 -8.57 -4.94 -7.08
C LEU A 42 -8.24 -4.30 -5.72
N ALA A 43 -7.18 -3.49 -5.64
CA ALA A 43 -6.84 -2.74 -4.44
C ALA A 43 -7.92 -1.70 -4.11
N ALA A 44 -8.35 -0.90 -5.10
CA ALA A 44 -9.34 0.16 -4.93
C ALA A 44 -10.72 -0.37 -4.50
N THR A 45 -11.07 -1.59 -4.94
CA THR A 45 -12.35 -2.25 -4.61
C THR A 45 -12.27 -3.16 -3.37
N GLY A 46 -11.14 -3.15 -2.65
CA GLY A 46 -10.98 -3.98 -1.46
C GLY A 46 -10.94 -5.49 -1.75
N ARG A 47 -10.61 -5.89 -2.98
CA ARG A 47 -10.47 -7.28 -3.43
C ARG A 47 -11.72 -8.12 -3.16
N ARG A 48 -12.90 -7.54 -3.42
CA ARG A 48 -14.20 -8.19 -3.20
C ARG A 48 -14.54 -9.17 -4.31
N THR A 49 -14.62 -8.71 -5.56
CA THR A 49 -14.89 -9.54 -6.74
C THR A 49 -14.16 -9.01 -7.97
N ALA A 50 -14.02 -9.84 -9.01
CA ALA A 50 -13.44 -9.40 -10.29
C ALA A 50 -14.37 -8.44 -11.04
N GLU A 51 -15.68 -8.63 -10.92
CA GLU A 51 -16.69 -7.79 -11.57
C GLU A 51 -16.68 -6.36 -11.03
N GLU A 52 -16.52 -6.19 -9.70
CA GLU A 52 -16.41 -4.87 -9.09
C GLU A 52 -15.13 -4.15 -9.55
N ALA A 53 -14.01 -4.87 -9.68
CA ALA A 53 -12.77 -4.32 -10.20
C ALA A 53 -12.89 -3.93 -11.68
N ALA A 54 -13.55 -4.74 -12.51
CA ALA A 54 -13.80 -4.41 -13.91
C ALA A 54 -14.70 -3.18 -14.06
N GLU A 55 -15.74 -3.06 -13.24
CA GLU A 55 -16.60 -1.88 -13.23
C GLU A 55 -15.85 -0.62 -12.76
N TRP A 56 -15.00 -0.77 -11.74
CA TRP A 56 -14.13 0.33 -11.30
C TRP A 56 -13.22 0.80 -12.44
N LEU A 57 -12.60 -0.12 -13.20
CA LEU A 57 -11.77 0.23 -14.35
C LEU A 57 -12.54 0.95 -15.45
N ARG A 58 -13.79 0.57 -15.71
CA ARG A 58 -14.65 1.25 -16.68
C ARG A 58 -14.86 2.72 -16.31
N CYS A 59 -15.11 2.99 -15.03
CA CYS A 59 -15.25 4.33 -14.48
C CYS A 59 -13.94 5.14 -14.48
N HIS A 60 -12.78 4.48 -14.54
CA HIS A 60 -11.45 5.10 -14.52
C HIS A 60 -10.67 4.88 -15.83
N SER A 61 -11.37 4.64 -16.94
CA SER A 61 -10.75 4.30 -18.23
C SER A 61 -9.83 5.36 -18.83
N ASN A 62 -9.96 6.62 -18.38
CA ASN A 62 -9.15 7.76 -18.83
C ASN A 62 -8.12 8.22 -17.78
N ASP A 63 -7.90 7.45 -16.71
CA ASP A 63 -6.95 7.79 -15.64
C ASP A 63 -5.52 7.35 -16.02
N PRO A 64 -4.61 8.29 -16.35
CA PRO A 64 -3.23 7.94 -16.72
C PRO A 64 -2.43 7.37 -15.55
N SER A 65 -2.84 7.61 -14.30
CA SER A 65 -2.16 7.08 -13.12
C SER A 65 -2.28 5.57 -13.00
N LEU A 66 -3.18 4.93 -13.76
CA LEU A 66 -3.30 3.48 -13.83
C LEU A 66 -2.06 2.82 -14.44
N ASP A 67 -1.31 3.53 -15.29
CA ASP A 67 -0.09 3.02 -15.91
C ASP A 67 1.19 3.32 -15.14
N ASP A 68 1.14 4.24 -14.18
CA ASP A 68 2.31 4.57 -13.38
C ASP A 68 2.74 3.37 -12.51
N PRO A 69 4.04 3.08 -12.33
CA PRO A 69 4.51 1.99 -11.47
C PRO A 69 4.40 2.36 -9.97
N ILE A 70 3.26 2.90 -9.54
CA ILE A 70 3.01 3.32 -8.16
C ILE A 70 2.80 2.05 -7.31
N PRO A 71 3.62 1.83 -6.27
CA PRO A 71 3.42 0.72 -5.35
C PRO A 71 2.11 0.85 -4.58
N GLN A 72 1.48 -0.28 -4.27
CA GLN A 72 0.28 -0.28 -3.44
C GLN A 72 0.63 0.16 -2.01
N GLU A 73 0.02 1.24 -1.54
CA GLU A 73 0.14 1.72 -0.17
C GLU A 73 -0.83 0.96 0.75
N TYR A 74 -0.36 0.63 1.96
CA TYR A 74 -1.17 -0.02 2.98
C TYR A 74 -1.13 0.81 4.26
N ALA A 75 -2.30 1.23 4.73
CA ALA A 75 -2.44 1.81 6.06
C ALA A 75 -2.76 0.70 7.07
N LEU A 76 -1.96 0.59 8.13
CA LEU A 76 -2.19 -0.34 9.23
C LEU A 76 -2.64 0.42 10.46
N PHE A 77 -3.85 0.14 10.94
CA PHE A 77 -4.32 0.61 12.25
C PHE A 77 -3.91 -0.41 13.31
N LEU A 78 -2.96 -0.02 14.17
CA LEU A 78 -2.35 -0.92 15.15
C LEU A 78 -2.48 -0.35 16.57
N CYS A 79 -2.62 -1.24 17.55
CA CYS A 79 -2.43 -0.96 18.97
C CYS A 79 -1.15 -1.67 19.44
N PRO A 80 0.05 -1.13 19.15
CA PRO A 80 1.30 -1.83 19.43
C PRO A 80 1.48 -2.06 20.94
N THR A 81 2.04 -3.21 21.30
CA THR A 81 2.39 -3.58 22.68
C THR A 81 3.81 -4.13 22.74
N GLY A 82 4.39 -4.17 23.95
CA GLY A 82 5.73 -4.72 24.18
C GLY A 82 6.84 -3.93 23.45
N PRO A 83 7.89 -4.60 22.93
CA PRO A 83 9.07 -3.94 22.37
C PRO A 83 8.80 -2.98 21.21
N LEU A 84 7.80 -3.27 20.37
CA LEU A 84 7.42 -2.37 19.27
C LEU A 84 6.87 -1.04 19.79
N LEU A 85 6.04 -1.09 20.85
CA LEU A 85 5.51 0.11 21.49
C LEU A 85 6.63 0.96 22.07
N GLU A 86 7.58 0.33 22.76
CA GLU A 86 8.73 1.01 23.35
C GLU A 86 9.55 1.75 22.28
N ARG A 87 9.81 1.09 21.14
CA ARG A 87 10.55 1.71 20.04
C ARG A 87 9.82 2.88 19.39
N LEU A 88 8.50 2.77 19.21
CA LEU A 88 7.67 3.86 18.69
C LEU A 88 7.62 5.05 19.66
N GLN A 89 7.55 4.78 20.97
CA GLN A 89 7.58 5.83 22.00
C GLN A 89 8.93 6.54 22.07
N GLU A 90 10.02 5.81 21.92
CA GLU A 90 11.37 6.36 21.86
C GLU A 90 11.53 7.28 20.65
N PHE A 91 11.18 6.78 19.46
CA PHE A 91 11.14 7.57 18.23
C PHE A 91 10.34 8.87 18.41
N TRP A 92 9.14 8.77 19.00
CA TRP A 92 8.29 9.93 19.26
C TRP A 92 8.88 10.95 20.24
N ARG A 93 9.68 10.48 21.20
CA ARG A 93 10.38 11.34 22.15
C ARG A 93 11.56 12.06 21.48
N GLU A 94 12.30 11.36 20.65
CA GLU A 94 13.41 11.92 19.88
C GLU A 94 12.93 12.93 18.84
N SER A 95 11.88 12.60 18.08
CA SER A 95 11.30 13.50 17.09
C SER A 95 10.84 14.82 17.73
N ARG A 96 10.22 14.75 18.92
CA ARG A 96 9.80 15.96 19.68
C ARG A 96 10.96 16.84 20.13
N ARG A 97 12.15 16.26 20.34
CA ARG A 97 13.35 17.02 20.73
C ARG A 97 14.00 17.69 19.52
N GLN A 98 13.95 17.03 18.35
CA GLN A 98 14.59 17.50 17.13
C GLN A 98 13.70 18.46 16.32
N CYS A 99 12.38 18.27 16.36
CA CYS A 99 11.43 19.14 15.68
C CYS A 99 11.01 20.31 16.56
N ALA A 100 10.94 21.52 15.98
CA ALA A 100 10.30 22.67 16.63
C ALA A 100 8.80 22.41 16.88
N LYS A 101 8.11 23.31 17.61
CA LYS A 101 6.66 23.22 17.83
C LYS A 101 5.90 23.10 16.49
N ASN A 102 5.51 21.87 16.15
CA ASN A 102 4.61 21.55 15.06
C ASN A 102 3.41 20.77 15.62
N ARG A 103 2.28 20.80 14.92
CA ARG A 103 1.09 20.04 15.32
C ARG A 103 1.22 18.53 15.07
N ALA A 104 2.32 18.07 14.47
CA ALA A 104 2.54 16.66 14.19
C ALA A 104 2.48 15.84 15.48
N HIS A 105 2.83 16.43 16.64
CA HIS A 105 2.83 15.73 17.92
C HIS A 105 1.52 15.74 18.72
N GLU A 106 0.45 16.34 18.18
CA GLU A 106 -0.89 16.35 18.79
C GLU A 106 -1.66 15.04 18.52
N LEU A 107 -1.24 14.29 17.49
CA LEU A 107 -1.81 13.00 17.09
C LEU A 107 -0.76 11.90 17.32
N PHE A 108 -1.18 10.71 17.73
CA PHE A 108 -0.29 9.56 17.88
C PHE A 108 0.42 9.28 16.55
N PRO A 109 1.72 8.85 16.54
CA PRO A 109 2.51 8.77 15.31
C PRO A 109 1.81 8.00 14.19
N HIS A 110 1.64 8.69 13.06
CA HIS A 110 1.44 8.06 11.76
C HIS A 110 2.83 7.67 11.24
N VAL A 111 3.11 6.37 11.18
CA VAL A 111 4.37 5.80 10.69
C VAL A 111 4.10 5.04 9.41
#